data_AF-A0A8S0GZY3-F1
#
_entry.id   AF-A0A8S0GZY3-F1
#
_cell.length_a   1.000
_cell.length_b   1.000
_cell.length_c   1.000
_cell.angle_alpha   90.00
_cell.angle_beta   90.00
_cell.angle_gamma   90.00
#
_symmetry.space_group_name_H-M   'P 1'
#
loop_
_entity.id
_entity.type
_entity.pdbx_description
1 polymer ?
#
loop_
_entity_poly.entity_id
_entity_poly.type
_entity_poly.pdbx_seq_one_letter_code
_entity_poly.pdbx_strand_id
1 'polypeptide(L)'
;MCPLELKASMTMSDSEAACIAAAQGLGLALVSMPFAVNYLRSGALQRVLPDWYVDDGFTSIYYAEHKMLPGKTRAFVDFVIEQFAEQGLAQAFSAL
;
A
#
# COMPACT_ATOMS: atom_id res chain seq x y z
N MET A 1 -5.11 26.58 -16.16
CA MET A 1 -5.11 25.20 -16.69
C MET A 1 -6.54 24.74 -16.79
N CYS A 2 -6.94 24.15 -17.94
CA CYS A 2 -8.24 23.47 -18.04
C CYS A 2 -8.14 22.14 -17.27
N PRO A 3 -9.04 21.81 -16.34
CA PRO A 3 -8.99 20.54 -15.64
C PRO A 3 -9.18 19.37 -16.61
N LEU A 4 -8.35 18.35 -16.49
CA LEU A 4 -8.48 17.11 -17.26
C LEU A 4 -9.58 16.26 -16.60
N GLU A 5 -10.78 16.25 -17.19
CA GLU A 5 -11.82 15.33 -16.74
C GLU A 5 -11.59 13.93 -17.34
N LEU A 6 -11.23 12.98 -16.46
CA LEU A 6 -11.11 11.57 -16.81
C LEU A 6 -12.37 10.82 -16.38
N LYS A 7 -13.02 10.14 -17.34
CA LYS A 7 -14.14 9.26 -17.03
C LYS A 7 -13.58 7.92 -16.53
N ALA A 8 -13.96 7.54 -15.31
CA ALA A 8 -13.65 6.21 -14.80
C ALA A 8 -14.27 5.12 -15.69
N SER A 9 -13.43 4.20 -16.19
CA SER A 9 -13.86 3.07 -17.02
C SER A 9 -14.30 1.87 -16.18
N MET A 10 -13.68 1.69 -15.01
CA MET A 10 -13.86 0.54 -14.11
C MET A 10 -13.65 0.98 -12.66
N THR A 11 -14.27 0.26 -11.72
CA THR A 11 -14.09 0.46 -10.28
C THR A 11 -13.72 -0.86 -9.62
N MET A 12 -12.79 -0.82 -8.67
CA MET A 12 -12.34 -1.97 -7.90
C MET A 12 -12.66 -1.77 -6.41
N SER A 13 -12.90 -2.86 -5.70
CA SER A 13 -13.16 -2.87 -4.26
C SER A 13 -11.90 -2.69 -3.40
N ASP A 14 -10.74 -2.98 -3.96
CA ASP A 14 -9.46 -3.02 -3.26
C ASP A 14 -8.27 -2.78 -4.21
N SER A 15 -7.11 -2.47 -3.62
CA SER A 15 -5.89 -2.14 -4.36
C SER A 15 -5.27 -3.34 -5.09
N GLU A 16 -5.48 -4.57 -4.63
CA GLU A 16 -4.92 -5.76 -5.28
C GLU A 16 -5.63 -6.02 -6.62
N ALA A 17 -6.97 -5.98 -6.61
CA ALA A 17 -7.77 -6.10 -7.83
C ALA A 17 -7.42 -5.00 -8.85
N ALA A 18 -7.17 -3.77 -8.37
CA ALA A 18 -6.72 -2.66 -9.21
C ALA A 18 -5.31 -2.88 -9.79
N CYS A 19 -4.37 -3.44 -9.02
CA CYS A 19 -3.04 -3.82 -9.52
C CYS A 19 -3.13 -4.87 -10.63
N ILE A 20 -3.94 -5.91 -10.45
CA ILE A 20 -4.15 -6.97 -11.45
C ILE A 20 -4.73 -6.39 -12.74
N ALA A 21 -5.76 -5.55 -12.65
CA ALA A 21 -6.38 -4.92 -13.81
C ALA A 21 -5.38 -4.03 -14.58
N ALA A 22 -4.60 -3.22 -13.87
CA ALA A 22 -3.58 -2.37 -14.48
C ALA A 22 -2.45 -3.20 -15.12
N ALA A 23 -2.02 -4.29 -14.49
CA ALA A 23 -0.98 -5.20 -15.03
C ALA A 23 -1.45 -5.93 -16.30
N GLN A 24 -2.77 -6.08 -16.48
CA GLN A 24 -3.39 -6.60 -17.71
C GLN A 24 -3.55 -5.52 -18.80
N GLY A 25 -3.10 -4.29 -18.58
CA GLY A 25 -3.18 -3.20 -19.54
C GLY A 25 -4.55 -2.52 -19.62
N LEU A 26 -5.41 -2.68 -18.60
CA LEU A 26 -6.76 -2.10 -18.59
C LEU A 26 -6.80 -0.61 -18.18
N GLY A 27 -5.66 -0.02 -17.84
CA GLY A 27 -5.53 1.42 -17.58
C GLY A 27 -4.56 1.76 -16.45
N LEU A 28 -4.69 3.00 -15.95
CA LEU A 28 -3.96 3.50 -14.77
C LEU A 28 -4.81 3.31 -13.52
N ALA A 29 -4.16 2.96 -12.40
CA ALA A 29 -4.82 2.80 -11.12
C ALA A 29 -4.06 3.57 -10.02
N LEU A 30 -4.82 4.21 -9.13
CA LEU A 30 -4.31 4.68 -7.84
C LEU A 30 -4.47 3.54 -6.84
N VAL A 31 -3.36 3.10 -6.26
CA VAL A 31 -3.29 1.92 -5.38
C VAL A 31 -2.35 2.18 -4.21
N SER A 32 -2.60 1.51 -3.09
CA SER A 32 -1.68 1.58 -1.94
C SER A 32 -0.40 0.77 -2.23
N MET A 33 0.75 1.32 -1.84
CA MET A 33 2.07 0.73 -2.09
C MET A 33 2.29 -0.70 -1.58
N PRO A 34 1.73 -1.14 -0.43
CA PRO A 34 1.88 -2.54 0.01
C PRO A 34 1.41 -3.58 -1.01
N PHE A 35 0.42 -3.23 -1.84
CA PHE A 35 -0.07 -4.09 -2.92
C PHE A 35 0.77 -3.91 -4.20
N ALA A 36 1.15 -2.67 -4.52
CA ALA A 36 1.87 -2.34 -5.75
C ALA A 36 3.33 -2.82 -5.77
N VAL A 37 3.99 -2.91 -4.61
CA VAL A 37 5.46 -3.07 -4.52
C VAL A 37 5.98 -4.27 -5.31
N ASN A 38 5.28 -5.41 -5.27
CA ASN A 38 5.72 -6.62 -5.95
C ASN A 38 5.55 -6.53 -7.46
N TYR A 39 4.48 -5.88 -7.91
CA TYR A 39 4.23 -5.61 -9.32
C TYR A 39 5.22 -4.58 -9.90
N LEU A 40 5.59 -3.56 -9.12
CA LEU A 40 6.60 -2.58 -9.50
C LEU A 40 7.99 -3.23 -9.59
N ARG A 41 8.35 -4.07 -8.61
CA ARG A 41 9.62 -4.81 -8.60
C ARG A 41 9.75 -5.79 -9.77
N SER A 42 8.66 -6.45 -10.16
CA SER A 42 8.65 -7.39 -11.30
C SER A 42 8.59 -6.68 -12.65
N GLY A 43 8.26 -5.38 -12.68
CA GLY A 43 8.02 -4.63 -13.91
C GLY A 43 6.64 -4.87 -14.54
N ALA A 44 5.76 -5.62 -13.87
CA ALA A 44 4.38 -5.80 -14.31
C ALA A 44 3.55 -4.51 -14.19
N LEU A 45 3.93 -3.62 -13.27
CA LEU A 45 3.43 -2.25 -13.17
C LEU A 45 4.59 -1.26 -13.27
N GLN A 46 4.27 -0.05 -13.70
CA GLN A 46 5.19 1.08 -13.73
C GLN A 46 4.56 2.30 -13.03
N ARG A 47 5.35 2.97 -12.19
CA ARG A 47 4.93 4.23 -11.58
C ARG A 47 4.81 5.32 -12.65
N VAL A 48 3.61 5.89 -12.73
CA VAL A 48 3.33 7.10 -13.51
C VAL A 48 3.11 8.27 -12.56
N LEU A 49 3.42 9.49 -12.99
CA LEU A 49 3.30 10.72 -12.19
C LEU A 49 4.10 10.62 -10.87
N PRO A 50 5.44 10.52 -10.92
CA PRO A 50 6.27 10.35 -9.72
C PRO A 50 6.11 11.51 -8.72
N ASP A 51 5.84 12.72 -9.20
CA ASP A 51 5.67 13.91 -8.37
C ASP A 51 4.27 14.03 -7.73
N TRP A 52 3.37 13.07 -7.97
CA TRP A 52 1.99 13.11 -7.46
C TRP A 52 1.61 11.80 -6.76
N TYR A 53 1.23 11.90 -5.49
CA TYR A 53 0.73 10.78 -4.69
C TYR A 53 -0.38 11.25 -3.74
N VAL A 54 -1.09 10.29 -3.16
CA VAL A 54 -2.01 10.53 -2.05
C VAL A 54 -1.38 9.91 -0.81
N ASP A 55 -1.34 10.68 0.28
CA ASP A 55 -0.92 10.17 1.57
C ASP A 55 -2.01 9.27 2.15
N ASP A 56 -1.71 7.97 2.25
CA ASP A 56 -2.61 6.93 2.79
C ASP A 56 -2.42 6.75 4.32
N GLY A 57 -1.59 7.60 4.93
CA GLY A 57 -1.31 7.58 6.36
C GLY A 57 -0.43 6.41 6.80
N PHE A 58 -0.48 6.11 8.10
CA PHE A 58 0.38 5.10 8.72
C PHE A 58 -0.29 3.72 8.81
N THR A 59 0.46 2.67 8.46
CA THR A 59 0.08 1.30 8.82
C THR A 59 0.22 1.12 10.34
N SER A 60 -0.89 0.85 11.02
CA SER A 60 -0.96 0.79 12.49
C SER A 60 -1.51 -0.55 12.96
N ILE A 61 -0.99 -1.07 14.09
CA ILE A 61 -1.53 -2.25 14.76
C ILE A 61 -2.43 -1.79 15.91
N TYR A 62 -3.71 -2.16 15.83
CA TYR A 62 -4.69 -1.83 16.87
C TYR A 62 -5.01 -3.06 17.72
N TYR A 63 -5.08 -2.87 19.04
CA TYR A 63 -5.48 -3.89 20.00
C TYR A 63 -6.32 -3.26 21.11
N ALA A 64 -7.17 -4.06 21.76
CA ALA A 64 -8.04 -3.59 22.82
C ALA A 64 -7.23 -3.07 24.02
N GLU A 65 -7.70 -1.99 24.62
CA GLU A 65 -7.06 -1.42 25.79
C GLU A 65 -7.20 -2.37 27.00
N HIS A 66 -6.06 -2.81 27.51
CA HIS A 66 -5.97 -3.63 28.71
C HIS A 66 -4.98 -2.99 29.68
N LYS A 67 -5.29 -2.98 30.99
CA LYS A 67 -4.38 -2.47 32.05
C LYS A 67 -2.96 -3.04 31.93
N MET A 68 -2.83 -4.28 31.48
CA MET A 68 -1.58 -4.89 31.05
C MET A 68 -1.82 -5.63 29.72
N LEU A 69 -0.97 -5.37 28.73
CA LEU A 69 -1.03 -6.05 27.45
C LEU A 69 -0.71 -7.55 27.65
N PRO A 70 -1.56 -8.49 27.18
CA PRO A 70 -1.25 -9.92 27.25
C PRO A 70 0.10 -10.22 26.61
N GLY A 71 0.91 -11.09 27.24
CA GLY A 71 2.28 -11.38 26.77
C GLY A 71 2.34 -11.88 25.32
N LYS A 72 1.34 -12.65 24.89
CA LYS A 72 1.22 -13.11 23.49
C LYS A 72 0.99 -11.95 22.50
N THR A 73 0.16 -10.99 22.85
CA THR A 73 -0.10 -9.80 22.02
C THR A 73 1.16 -8.94 21.91
N ARG A 74 1.86 -8.73 23.03
CA ARG A 74 3.14 -8.01 23.03
C ARG A 74 4.15 -8.69 22.11
N ALA A 75 4.38 -9.99 22.30
CA ALA A 75 5.32 -10.75 21.48
C ALA A 75 4.99 -10.69 19.98
N PHE A 76 3.70 -10.69 19.61
CA PHE A 76 3.28 -10.51 18.22
C PHE A 76 3.57 -9.10 17.69
N VAL A 77 3.26 -8.06 18.45
CA VAL A 77 3.54 -6.67 18.07
C VAL A 77 5.04 -6.46 17.89
N ASP A 78 5.84 -6.91 18.85
CA ASP A 78 7.30 -6.82 18.81
C ASP A 78 7.85 -7.52 17.56
N PHE A 79 7.39 -8.75 17.28
CA PHE A 79 7.76 -9.48 16.08
C PHE A 79 7.43 -8.73 14.79
N VAL A 80 6.22 -8.17 14.66
CA VAL A 80 5.83 -7.43 13.44
C VAL A 80 6.70 -6.19 13.26
N ILE A 81 6.99 -5.45 14.34
CA ILE A 81 7.86 -4.26 14.29
C ILE A 81 9.28 -4.66 13.86
N GLU A 82 9.83 -5.73 14.44
CA GLU A 82 11.15 -6.27 14.06
C GLU A 82 11.19 -6.64 12.58
N GLN A 83 10.17 -7.34 12.06
CA GLN A 83 10.10 -7.71 10.64
C GLN A 83 10.00 -6.49 9.71
N PHE A 84 9.24 -5.45 10.11
CA PHE A 84 9.18 -4.20 9.35
C PHE A 84 10.53 -3.50 9.26
N ALA A 85 11.31 -3.52 10.35
CA ALA A 85 12.64 -2.93 10.40
C ALA A 85 13.66 -3.75 9.60
N GLU A 86 13.73 -5.07 9.82
CA GLU A 86 14.68 -5.97 9.17
C GLU A 86 14.54 -5.99 7.65
N GLN A 87 13.31 -5.94 7.15
CA GLN A 87 13.01 -6.00 5.73
C GLN A 87 12.86 -4.60 5.09
N GLY A 88 12.98 -3.53 5.88
CA GLY A 88 12.81 -2.15 5.38
C GLY A 88 11.43 -1.88 4.78
N LEU A 89 10.38 -2.52 5.30
CA LEU A 89 9.04 -2.48 4.70
C LEU A 89 8.44 -1.08 4.69
N ALA A 90 8.70 -0.28 5.72
CA ALA A 90 8.25 1.12 5.76
C ALA A 90 8.76 1.92 4.56
N GLN A 91 10.03 1.74 4.17
CA GLN A 91 10.59 2.39 2.99
C GLN A 91 10.07 1.76 1.70
N ALA A 92 9.91 0.44 1.66
CA ALA A 92 9.39 -0.25 0.48
C ALA A 92 7.92 0.12 0.18
N PHE A 93 7.16 0.47 1.20
CA PHE A 93 5.76 0.89 1.09
C PHE A 93 5.61 2.43 1.01
N SER A 94 6.73 3.16 0.96
CA SER A 94 6.72 4.60 0.73
C SER A 94 6.25 4.93 -0.68
N ALA A 95 5.34 5.90 -0.79
CA ALA A 95 5.00 6.51 -2.08
C ALA A 95 5.95 7.66 -2.46
N LEU A 96 6.82 8.07 -1.53
CA LEU A 96 7.95 8.99 -1.71
C LEU A 96 9.19 8.25 -2.22
#